data_AF-A0A924R5D3-F1
#
_entry.id   AF-A0A924R5D3-F1
#
_cell.length_a   1.000
_cell.length_b   1.000
_cell.length_c   1.000
_cell.angle_alpha   90.00
_cell.angle_beta   90.00
_cell.angle_gamma   90.00
#
_symmetry.space_group_name_H-M   'P 1'
#
loop_
_entity.id
_entity.type
_entity.pdbx_description
1 polymer ?
#
loop_
_entity_poly.entity_id
_entity_poly.type
_entity_poly.pdbx_seq_one_letter_code
_entity_poly.pdbx_strand_id
1 'polypeptide(L)'
;MKKQIALSIVAFCLSVGFAMAQQGRGGPRLTVAERVKAVNEKLTDFKLDKNKLAATDSIFTAYYSTLQKERETMMDGGGTPDREAMRSKMLKLNIDRDEQLKQIFT
;
A
#
# COMPACT_ATOMS: atom_id res chain seq x y z
N MET A 1 15.11 -5.68 -20.00
CA MET A 1 14.25 -4.51 -20.30
C MET A 1 12.85 -4.64 -19.71
N LYS A 2 11.81 -5.13 -20.42
CA LYS A 2 10.41 -5.15 -19.90
C LYS A 2 10.22 -5.88 -18.56
N LYS A 3 10.82 -7.08 -18.42
CA LYS A 3 10.79 -7.85 -17.16
C LYS A 3 11.56 -7.19 -16.01
N GLN A 4 12.64 -6.46 -16.33
CA GLN A 4 13.40 -5.70 -15.34
C GLN A 4 12.62 -4.47 -14.87
N ILE A 5 11.93 -3.77 -15.78
CA ILE A 5 11.05 -2.63 -15.44
C ILE A 5 9.89 -3.10 -14.55
N ALA A 6 9.26 -4.24 -14.88
CA ALA A 6 8.21 -4.83 -14.04
C ALA A 6 8.72 -5.18 -12.63
N LEU A 7 9.92 -5.76 -12.53
CA LEU A 7 10.55 -6.06 -11.24
C LEU A 7 10.83 -4.78 -10.44
N SER A 8 11.29 -3.71 -11.10
CA SER A 8 11.52 -2.40 -10.47
C SER A 8 10.24 -1.78 -9.93
N ILE A 9 9.11 -1.91 -10.65
CA ILE A 9 7.80 -1.40 -10.21
C ILE A 9 7.31 -2.17 -8.99
N VAL A 10 7.43 -3.50 -8.98
CA VAL A 10 7.06 -4.32 -7.82
C VAL A 10 7.95 -3.97 -6.62
N ALA A 11 9.27 -3.88 -6.80
CA ALA A 11 10.21 -3.45 -5.76
C ALA A 11 9.92 -2.04 -5.24
N PHE A 12 9.48 -1.14 -6.11
CA PHE A 12 9.10 0.21 -5.75
C PHE A 12 7.81 0.24 -4.92
N CYS A 13 6.76 -0.46 -5.36
CA CYS A 13 5.49 -0.59 -4.64
C CYS A 13 5.67 -1.19 -3.25
N LEU A 14 6.59 -2.15 -3.10
CA LEU A 14 7.00 -2.74 -1.81
C LEU A 14 7.55 -1.67 -0.83
N SER A 15 8.28 -0.68 -1.33
CA SER A 15 8.92 0.37 -0.51
C SER A 15 7.96 1.48 -0.05
N VAL A 16 6.82 1.67 -0.75
CA VAL A 16 5.89 2.77 -0.43
C VAL A 16 5.23 2.58 0.94
N GLY A 17 5.01 1.34 1.37
CA GLY A 17 4.46 1.04 2.70
C GLY A 17 5.35 1.50 3.85
N PHE A 18 6.67 1.42 3.70
CA PHE A 18 7.64 1.79 4.75
C PHE A 18 7.81 3.30 4.89
N ALA A 19 7.85 4.04 3.78
CA ALA A 19 7.98 5.50 3.80
C ALA A 19 6.79 6.19 4.52
N MET A 20 5.59 5.61 4.41
CA MET A 20 4.37 6.16 5.01
C MET A 20 4.21 5.83 6.50
N ALA A 21 4.96 4.86 7.03
CA ALA A 21 5.00 4.54 8.46
C ALA A 21 5.79 5.61 9.26
N GLN A 22 6.71 6.31 8.60
CA GLN A 22 7.56 7.34 9.20
C GLN A 22 6.84 8.69 9.41
N GLN A 23 5.67 8.90 8.78
CA GLN A 23 4.81 10.06 9.01
C GLN A 23 4.13 10.06 10.40
N GLY A 24 4.37 9.04 11.23
CA GLY A 24 3.83 8.90 12.59
C GLY A 24 4.36 9.89 13.64
N ARG A 25 5.28 10.81 13.29
CA ARG A 25 5.73 11.90 14.18
C ARG A 25 5.09 13.24 13.77
N GLY A 26 3.80 13.42 14.10
CA GLY A 26 3.17 14.75 14.16
C GLY A 26 2.57 15.34 12.88
N GLY A 27 2.56 14.61 11.76
CA GLY A 27 1.88 15.05 10.53
C GLY A 27 0.39 14.69 10.49
N PRO A 28 -0.45 15.41 9.73
CA PRO A 28 -1.83 15.01 9.46
C PRO A 28 -1.87 13.60 8.86
N ARG A 29 -2.85 12.81 9.30
CA ARG A 29 -3.06 11.48 8.71
C ARG A 29 -3.56 11.64 7.29
N LEU A 30 -2.80 11.12 6.32
CA LEU A 30 -3.28 11.02 4.95
C LEU A 30 -4.50 10.10 4.86
N THR A 31 -5.52 10.57 4.15
CA THR A 31 -6.70 9.81 3.72
C THR A 31 -6.31 8.69 2.75
N VAL A 32 -7.22 7.73 2.52
CA VAL A 32 -7.03 6.68 1.50
C VAL A 32 -6.74 7.31 0.14
N ALA A 33 -7.54 8.29 -0.28
CA ALA A 33 -7.40 8.96 -1.56
C ALA A 33 -6.02 9.62 -1.74
N GLU A 34 -5.53 10.33 -0.72
CA GLU A 34 -4.21 10.96 -0.76
C GLU A 34 -3.08 9.93 -0.84
N ARG A 35 -3.21 8.78 -0.14
CA ARG A 35 -2.23 7.70 -0.19
C ARG A 35 -2.19 7.05 -1.57
N VAL A 36 -3.34 6.80 -2.17
CA VAL A 36 -3.45 6.26 -3.54
C VAL A 36 -2.89 7.26 -4.56
N LYS A 37 -3.21 8.55 -4.41
CA LYS A 37 -2.64 9.62 -5.25
C LYS A 37 -1.12 9.63 -5.18
N ALA A 38 -0.53 9.54 -3.98
CA ALA A 38 0.92 9.52 -3.80
C ALA A 38 1.57 8.28 -4.46
N VAL A 39 0.89 7.13 -4.47
CA VAL A 39 1.34 5.95 -5.22
C VAL A 39 1.30 6.24 -6.72
N ASN A 40 0.17 6.75 -7.23
CA ASN A 40 0.01 7.03 -8.65
C ASN A 40 1.01 8.08 -9.16
N GLU A 41 1.25 9.15 -8.40
CA GLU A 41 2.26 10.18 -8.72
C GLU A 41 3.65 9.58 -8.91
N LYS A 42 4.01 8.60 -8.07
CA LYS A 42 5.27 7.89 -8.19
C LYS A 42 5.31 6.89 -9.35
N LEU A 43 4.15 6.41 -9.80
CA LEU A 43 4.05 5.48 -10.92
C LEU A 43 4.03 6.20 -12.28
N THR A 44 3.82 7.51 -12.30
CA THR A 44 3.75 8.34 -13.52
C THR A 44 4.98 8.16 -14.42
N ASP A 45 6.17 8.06 -13.83
CA ASP A 45 7.45 7.92 -14.55
C ASP A 45 7.57 6.60 -15.34
N PHE A 46 6.81 5.58 -14.93
CA PHE A 46 6.83 4.27 -15.57
C PHE A 46 5.96 4.18 -16.82
N LYS A 47 5.17 5.23 -17.14
CA LYS A 47 4.31 5.30 -18.34
C LYS A 47 3.47 4.04 -18.56
N LEU A 48 2.86 3.57 -17.47
CA LEU A 48 2.00 2.39 -17.46
C LEU A 48 0.78 2.59 -18.36
N ASP A 49 0.24 1.50 -18.92
CA ASP A 49 -1.02 1.57 -19.65
C ASP A 49 -2.20 1.88 -18.69
N LYS A 50 -3.29 2.42 -19.24
CA LYS A 50 -4.45 2.87 -18.48
C LYS A 50 -5.10 1.74 -17.67
N ASN A 51 -5.08 0.51 -18.17
CA ASN A 51 -5.68 -0.63 -17.46
C ASN A 51 -4.82 -1.02 -16.25
N LYS A 52 -3.50 -1.02 -16.39
CA LYS A 52 -2.58 -1.25 -15.26
C LYS A 52 -2.66 -0.15 -14.21
N LEU A 53 -2.80 1.11 -14.63
CA LEU A 53 -3.03 2.22 -13.69
C LEU A 53 -4.34 2.04 -12.92
N ALA A 54 -5.44 1.76 -13.61
CA ALA A 54 -6.75 1.53 -12.97
C ALA A 54 -6.74 0.32 -12.02
N ALA A 55 -6.07 -0.78 -12.40
CA ALA A 55 -5.92 -1.94 -11.54
C ALA A 55 -5.06 -1.62 -10.30
N THR A 56 -3.97 -0.88 -10.48
CA THR A 56 -3.11 -0.46 -9.36
C THR A 56 -3.87 0.44 -8.39
N ASP A 57 -4.63 1.41 -8.90
CA ASP A 57 -5.48 2.30 -8.12
C ASP A 57 -6.49 1.52 -7.26
N SER A 58 -7.16 0.54 -7.87
CA SER A 58 -8.12 -0.33 -7.17
C SER A 58 -7.45 -1.16 -6.06
N ILE A 59 -6.31 -1.79 -6.35
CA ILE A 59 -5.54 -2.60 -5.39
C ILE A 59 -5.11 -1.74 -4.19
N PHE A 60 -4.53 -0.56 -4.43
CA PHE A 60 -4.10 0.31 -3.34
C PHE A 60 -5.26 0.94 -2.58
N THR A 61 -6.39 1.25 -3.23
CA THR A 61 -7.61 1.72 -2.56
C THR A 61 -8.12 0.67 -1.58
N ALA A 62 -8.22 -0.60 -2.00
CA ALA A 62 -8.65 -1.69 -1.13
C ALA A 62 -7.67 -1.93 0.03
N TYR A 63 -6.36 -1.92 -0.26
CA TYR A 63 -5.30 -2.07 0.74
C TYR A 63 -5.37 -0.97 1.82
N TYR A 64 -5.40 0.30 1.44
CA TYR A 64 -5.42 1.41 2.39
C TYR A 64 -6.75 1.52 3.14
N SER A 65 -7.88 1.18 2.52
CA SER A 65 -9.18 1.13 3.21
C SER A 65 -9.17 0.07 4.30
N THR A 66 -8.61 -1.11 4.02
CA THR A 66 -8.43 -2.16 5.02
C THR A 66 -7.53 -1.70 6.16
N LEU A 67 -6.37 -1.12 5.85
CA LEU A 67 -5.47 -0.56 6.87
C LEU A 67 -6.13 0.49 7.76
N GLN A 68 -6.96 1.35 7.19
CA GLN A 68 -7.68 2.36 7.94
C GLN A 68 -8.67 1.71 8.92
N LYS A 69 -9.48 0.76 8.44
CA LYS A 69 -10.45 0.03 9.28
C LYS A 69 -9.78 -0.75 10.41
N GLU A 70 -8.66 -1.40 10.12
CA GLU A 70 -7.87 -2.10 11.13
C GLU A 70 -7.36 -1.13 12.20
N ARG A 71 -6.88 0.04 11.78
CA ARG A 71 -6.44 1.08 12.72
C ARG A 71 -7.59 1.60 13.58
N GLU A 72 -8.75 1.89 13.00
CA GLU A 72 -9.95 2.33 13.74
C GLU A 72 -10.35 1.28 14.79
N THR A 73 -10.40 0.01 14.39
CA THR A 73 -10.70 -1.11 15.32
C THR A 73 -9.71 -1.17 16.48
N MET A 74 -8.43 -0.90 16.24
CA MET A 74 -7.40 -0.87 17.28
C MET A 74 -7.46 0.36 18.19
N MET A 75 -8.00 1.47 17.70
CA MET A 75 -8.22 2.68 18.51
C MET A 75 -9.47 2.54 19.40
N ASP A 76 -10.51 1.87 18.90
CA ASP A 76 -11.77 1.64 19.64
C ASP A 76 -11.64 0.55 20.72
N GLY A 77 -10.68 -0.38 20.58
CA GLY A 77 -10.50 -1.52 21.46
C GLY A 77 -10.01 -1.22 22.89
N GLY A 78 -9.62 0.03 23.21
CA GLY A 78 -9.31 0.51 24.57
C GLY A 78 -8.13 -0.16 25.31
N GLY A 79 -7.56 -1.25 24.78
CA GLY A 79 -6.48 -2.03 25.38
C GLY A 79 -5.12 -1.85 24.69
N THR A 80 -4.07 -2.41 25.30
CA THR A 80 -2.74 -2.48 24.65
C THR A 80 -2.86 -3.40 23.44
N PRO A 81 -2.60 -2.92 22.21
CA PRO A 81 -2.72 -3.77 21.03
C PRO A 81 -1.75 -4.95 21.11
N ASP A 82 -2.23 -6.16 20.80
CA ASP A 82 -1.36 -7.29 20.54
C ASP A 82 -0.49 -6.96 19.32
N ARG A 83 0.78 -6.62 19.60
CA ARG A 83 1.72 -6.15 18.60
C ARG A 83 2.13 -7.26 17.63
N GLU A 84 2.11 -8.52 18.07
CA GLU A 84 2.49 -9.65 17.23
C GLU A 84 1.36 -9.99 16.26
N ALA A 85 0.13 -10.06 16.75
CA ALA A 85 -1.05 -10.23 15.91
C ALA A 85 -1.18 -9.08 14.89
N MET A 86 -0.94 -7.84 15.32
CA MET A 86 -0.94 -6.68 14.42
C MET A 86 0.15 -6.81 13.35
N ARG A 87 1.38 -7.16 13.74
CA ARG A 87 2.49 -7.31 12.79
C ARG A 87 2.21 -8.41 11.77
N SER A 88 1.72 -9.56 12.21
CA SER A 88 1.37 -10.68 11.33
C SER A 88 0.27 -10.29 10.33
N LYS A 89 -0.78 -9.60 10.81
CA LYS A 89 -1.87 -9.11 9.96
C LYS A 89 -1.39 -8.09 8.93
N MET A 90 -0.55 -7.14 9.34
CA MET A 90 0.06 -6.16 8.43
C MET A 90 0.97 -6.82 7.39
N LEU A 91 1.75 -7.83 7.79
CA LEU A 91 2.57 -8.61 6.87
C LEU A 91 1.69 -9.28 5.82
N LYS A 92 0.60 -9.93 6.23
CA LYS A 92 -0.34 -10.58 5.32
C LYS A 92 -0.95 -9.58 4.33
N LEU A 93 -1.43 -8.43 4.80
CA LEU A 93 -1.99 -7.39 3.92
C LEU A 93 -0.98 -6.89 2.88
N ASN A 94 0.30 -6.80 3.25
CA ASN A 94 1.35 -6.45 2.30
C ASN A 94 1.55 -7.56 1.26
N ILE A 95 1.69 -8.82 1.70
CA ILE A 95 1.86 -9.98 0.81
C ILE A 95 0.69 -10.06 -0.19
N ASP A 96 -0.54 -9.98 0.30
CA ASP A 96 -1.74 -10.08 -0.55
C ASP A 96 -1.76 -8.96 -1.61
N ARG A 97 -1.40 -7.72 -1.22
CA ARG A 97 -1.25 -6.60 -2.16
C ARG A 97 -0.15 -6.90 -3.19
N ASP A 98 1.00 -7.38 -2.75
CA ASP A 98 2.15 -7.61 -3.63
C ASP A 98 1.92 -8.73 -4.63
N GLU A 99 1.20 -9.78 -4.23
CA GLU A 99 0.74 -10.84 -5.13
C GLU A 99 -0.21 -10.28 -6.21
N GLN A 100 -1.16 -9.43 -5.83
CA GLN A 100 -2.05 -8.76 -6.78
C GLN A 100 -1.28 -7.84 -7.74
N LEU A 101 -0.32 -7.06 -7.22
CA LEU A 101 0.52 -6.19 -8.05
C LEU A 101 1.40 -7.00 -9.00
N LYS A 102 1.93 -8.14 -8.56
CA LYS A 102 2.70 -9.04 -9.42
C LYS A 102 1.86 -9.51 -10.59
N GLN A 103 0.62 -9.95 -10.36
CA GLN A 103 -0.29 -10.41 -11.43
C GLN A 103 -0.56 -9.36 -12.51
N ILE A 104 -0.58 -8.06 -12.17
CA ILE A 104 -0.83 -7.00 -13.15
C ILE A 104 0.43 -6.52 -13.89
N PHE A 105 1.61 -6.69 -13.28
CA PHE A 105 2.87 -6.17 -13.81
C PHE A 105 3.74 -7.23 -14.52
N THR A 106 3.63 -8.51 -14.16
CA THR A 106 4.41 -9.61 -14.74
C THR A 106 3.59 -10.46 -15.68
#